data_AF-A0A9N9KBN2-F1
#
_entry.id   AF-A0A9N9KBN2-F1
#
_cell.length_a   1.000
_cell.length_b   1.000
_cell.length_c   1.000
_cell.angle_alpha   90.00
_cell.angle_beta   90.00
_cell.angle_gamma   90.00
#
_symmetry.space_group_name_H-M   'P 1'
#
loop_
_entity.id
_entity.type
_entity.pdbx_description
1 polymer ?
#
loop_
_entity_poly.entity_id
_entity_poly.type
_entity_poly.pdbx_seq_one_letter_code
_entity_poly.pdbx_strand_id
1 'polypeptide(L)'
;QCPFCNMVFPNTLPPRIESYLATHSGSSDVINQYEFCHLHDAEFRIVQNGRQKNYPLTIDFDNLPNRVKDMFPELLNIAVGKTKSLFRDLAIDVYNTLGRGAKKPTAVMERFINFIV
;
A
#
# COMPACT_ATOMS: atom_id res chain seq x y z
N GLN A 1 14.56 11.54 -19.21
CA GLN A 1 13.10 11.34 -19.20
C GLN A 1 12.81 9.89 -19.54
N CYS A 2 11.84 9.26 -18.89
CA CYS A 2 11.39 7.90 -19.20
C CYS A 2 10.72 7.89 -20.59
N PRO A 3 11.12 7.00 -21.52
CA PRO A 3 10.55 6.94 -22.86
C PRO A 3 9.13 6.33 -22.92
N PHE A 4 8.67 5.69 -21.84
CA PHE A 4 7.38 5.00 -21.82
C PHE A 4 6.27 5.78 -21.11
N CYS A 5 6.59 6.50 -20.04
CA CYS A 5 5.62 7.26 -19.23
C CYS A 5 5.88 8.77 -19.16
N ASN A 6 6.93 9.26 -19.85
CA ASN A 6 7.32 10.67 -19.90
C ASN A 6 7.71 11.32 -18.56
N MET A 7 7.87 10.55 -17.48
CA MET A 7 8.38 11.08 -16.21
C MET A 7 9.82 11.59 -16.37
N VAL A 8 10.10 12.79 -15.85
CA VAL A 8 11.45 13.35 -15.83
C VAL A 8 12.17 12.80 -14.60
N PHE A 9 13.33 12.16 -14.83
CA PHE A 9 14.17 11.68 -13.75
C PHE A 9 15.00 12.82 -13.16
N PRO A 10 15.28 12.80 -11.85
CA PRO A 10 16.31 13.66 -11.27
C PRO A 10 17.68 13.32 -11.87
N ASN A 11 18.64 14.23 -11.74
CA ASN A 11 19.98 14.11 -12.35
C ASN A 11 20.75 12.87 -11.91
N THR A 12 20.43 12.31 -10.74
CA THR A 12 21.04 11.09 -10.19
C THR A 12 20.00 9.98 -10.13
N LEU A 13 20.29 8.84 -10.78
CA LEU A 13 19.41 7.68 -10.76
C LEU A 13 19.69 6.80 -9.52
N PRO A 14 18.66 6.18 -8.92
CA PRO A 14 18.84 5.17 -7.89
C PRO A 14 19.56 3.93 -8.46
N PRO A 15 20.42 3.25 -7.67
CA PRO A 15 21.19 2.09 -8.13
C PRO A 15 20.34 0.96 -8.72
N ARG A 16 19.11 0.79 -8.22
CA ARG A 16 18.13 -0.19 -8.74
C ARG A 16 17.69 0.15 -10.17
N ILE A 17 17.47 1.42 -10.47
CA ILE A 17 17.09 1.88 -11.81
C ILE A 17 18.26 1.69 -12.78
N GLU A 18 19.47 2.04 -12.35
CA GLU A 18 20.69 1.83 -13.14
C GLU A 18 20.90 0.35 -13.47
N SER A 19 20.77 -0.53 -12.48
CA SER A 19 20.93 -1.99 -12.65
C SER A 19 19.87 -2.57 -13.59
N TYR A 20 18.63 -2.08 -13.51
CA TYR A 20 17.55 -2.52 -14.39
C TYR A 20 17.81 -2.09 -15.84
N LEU A 21 18.22 -0.84 -16.05
CA LEU A 21 18.57 -0.30 -17.37
C LEU A 21 19.75 -1.05 -18.00
N ALA A 22 20.78 -1.38 -17.21
CA ALA A 22 21.92 -2.14 -17.70
C ALA A 22 21.52 -3.53 -18.24
N THR A 23 20.47 -4.12 -17.67
CA THR A 23 20.03 -5.49 -18.01
C THR A 23 18.95 -5.53 -19.11
N HIS A 24 18.10 -4.49 -19.20
CA HIS A 24 16.90 -4.49 -20.06
C HIS A 24 16.89 -3.34 -21.09
N SER A 25 18.02 -2.68 -21.31
CA SER A 25 18.13 -1.61 -22.31
C SER A 25 17.73 -2.12 -23.71
N GLY A 26 16.72 -1.49 -24.32
CA GLY A 26 16.26 -1.81 -25.68
C GLY A 26 15.20 -2.92 -25.78
N SER A 27 14.69 -3.44 -24.67
CA SER A 27 13.56 -4.38 -24.69
C SER A 27 12.29 -3.73 -25.28
N SER A 28 11.81 -4.24 -26.41
CA SER A 28 10.51 -3.90 -26.98
C SER A 28 9.33 -4.62 -26.31
N ASP A 29 9.61 -5.50 -25.34
CA ASP A 29 8.59 -6.23 -24.61
C ASP A 29 7.81 -5.29 -23.67
N VAL A 30 6.50 -5.28 -23.83
CA VAL A 30 5.54 -4.45 -23.09
C VAL A 30 5.61 -4.73 -21.59
N ILE A 31 5.87 -5.98 -21.19
CA ILE A 31 5.99 -6.35 -19.78
C ILE A 31 7.19 -5.64 -19.15
N ASN A 32 8.36 -5.71 -19.78
CA ASN A 32 9.56 -5.03 -19.29
C ASN A 32 9.40 -3.50 -19.24
N GLN A 33 8.66 -2.91 -20.20
CA GLN A 33 8.37 -1.47 -20.19
C GLN A 33 7.48 -1.08 -19.01
N TYR A 34 6.46 -1.90 -18.73
CA TYR A 34 5.58 -1.73 -17.58
C TYR A 34 6.33 -1.88 -16.25
N GLU A 35 7.13 -2.93 -16.11
CA GLU A 35 7.94 -3.19 -14.91
C GLU A 35 8.94 -2.06 -14.66
N PHE A 36 9.60 -1.56 -15.70
CA PHE A 36 10.47 -0.40 -15.59
C PHE A 36 9.71 0.84 -15.10
N CYS A 37 8.51 1.08 -15.64
CA CYS A 37 7.67 2.20 -15.21
C CYS A 37 7.29 2.11 -13.73
N HIS A 38 6.88 0.92 -13.30
CA HIS A 38 6.55 0.64 -11.91
C HIS A 38 7.75 0.84 -10.98
N LEU A 39 8.93 0.36 -11.38
CA LEU A 39 10.14 0.46 -10.58
C LEU A 39 10.54 1.93 -10.37
N HIS A 40 10.60 2.72 -11.44
CA HIS A 40 11.00 4.12 -11.29
C HIS A 40 9.97 4.96 -10.54
N ASP A 41 8.67 4.68 -10.71
CA ASP A 41 7.63 5.34 -9.92
C ASP A 41 7.74 4.99 -8.43
N ALA A 42 8.03 3.73 -8.11
CA ALA A 42 8.29 3.31 -6.75
C ALA A 42 9.47 4.07 -6.14
N GLU A 43 10.60 4.16 -6.83
CA GLU A 43 11.80 4.82 -6.31
C GLU A 43 11.66 6.36 -6.22
N PHE A 44 11.09 7.00 -7.23
CA PHE A 44 11.03 8.47 -7.30
C PHE A 44 9.82 9.07 -6.58
N ARG A 45 8.70 8.34 -6.48
CA ARG A 45 7.49 8.83 -5.83
C ARG A 45 7.23 8.13 -4.50
N ILE A 46 7.10 6.80 -4.50
CA ILE A 46 6.67 6.06 -3.31
C ILE A 46 7.74 6.12 -2.20
N VAL A 47 8.99 5.81 -2.52
CA VAL A 47 10.10 5.84 -1.57
C VAL A 47 10.35 7.26 -1.05
N GLN A 48 10.28 8.27 -1.92
CA GLN A 48 10.46 9.67 -1.50
C GLN A 48 9.34 10.14 -0.56
N ASN A 49 8.07 9.86 -0.91
CA ASN A 49 6.94 10.13 -0.03
C ASN A 49 7.07 9.39 1.30
N GLY A 50 7.57 8.15 1.27
CA GLY A 50 7.79 7.38 2.47
C GLY A 50 8.87 7.96 3.38
N ARG A 51 9.98 8.43 2.81
CA ARG A 51 11.04 9.15 3.55
C ARG A 51 10.49 10.42 4.20
N GLN A 52 9.70 11.21 3.47
CA GLN A 52 9.06 12.42 4.02
C GLN A 52 8.12 12.11 5.19
N LYS A 53 7.47 10.94 5.17
CA LYS A 53 6.58 10.45 6.24
C LYS A 53 7.32 9.68 7.35
N ASN A 54 8.65 9.61 7.31
CA ASN A 54 9.47 8.83 8.25
C ASN A 54 9.10 7.34 8.30
N TYR A 55 8.66 6.76 7.16
CA TYR A 55 8.49 5.32 7.08
C TYR A 55 9.85 4.59 7.12
N PRO A 56 9.91 3.39 7.72
CA PRO A 56 11.14 2.61 7.76
C PRO A 56 11.55 2.18 6.35
N LEU A 57 12.87 2.24 6.09
CA LEU A 57 13.45 1.84 4.79
C LEU A 57 13.55 0.33 4.62
N THR A 58 13.48 -0.42 5.72
CA THR A 58 13.54 -1.87 5.76
C THR A 58 12.36 -2.41 6.54
N ILE A 59 11.85 -3.56 6.10
CA ILE A 59 10.80 -4.29 6.81
C ILE A 59 11.48 -5.51 7.45
N ASP A 60 11.36 -5.62 8.77
CA ASP A 60 11.69 -6.83 9.49
C ASP A 60 10.57 -7.86 9.28
N PHE A 61 10.79 -8.77 8.34
CA PHE A 61 9.85 -9.85 8.01
C PHE A 61 9.88 -10.98 9.04
N ASP A 62 11.02 -11.20 9.70
CA ASP A 62 11.18 -12.27 10.69
C ASP A 62 10.34 -11.99 11.94
N ASN A 63 10.30 -10.73 12.36
CA ASN A 63 9.51 -10.29 13.51
C ASN A 63 8.07 -9.87 13.13
N LEU A 64 7.69 -9.94 11.85
CA LEU A 64 6.35 -9.56 11.39
C LEU A 64 5.22 -10.32 12.14
N PRO A 65 5.33 -11.64 12.40
CA PRO A 65 4.28 -12.35 13.15
C PRO A 65 4.06 -11.80 14.56
N ASN A 66 5.13 -11.38 15.25
CA ASN A 66 5.00 -10.81 16.59
C ASN A 66 4.36 -9.43 16.53
N ARG A 67 4.76 -8.58 15.57
CA ARG A 67 4.12 -7.27 15.36
C ARG A 67 2.60 -7.40 15.16
N VAL A 68 2.15 -8.41 14.42
CA VAL A 68 0.71 -8.67 14.22
C VAL A 68 0.04 -9.11 15.54
N LYS A 69 0.69 -9.98 16.32
CA LYS A 69 0.18 -10.41 17.64
C LYS A 69 0.09 -9.24 18.61
N ASP A 70 1.08 -8.36 18.63
CA ASP A 70 1.16 -7.22 19.54
C ASP A 70 0.07 -6.17 19.24
N MET A 71 -0.43 -6.11 18.01
CA MET A 71 -1.59 -5.26 17.65
C MET A 71 -2.92 -5.81 18.19
N PHE A 72 -3.02 -7.12 18.46
CA PHE A 72 -4.29 -7.77 18.76
C PHE A 72 -5.04 -7.17 19.97
N PRO A 73 -4.40 -6.85 21.11
CA PRO A 73 -5.11 -6.27 22.26
C PRO A 73 -5.76 -4.93 21.93
N GLU A 74 -5.07 -4.07 21.18
CA GLU A 74 -5.59 -2.77 20.76
C GLU A 74 -6.75 -2.93 19.78
N LEU A 75 -6.57 -3.79 18.76
CA LEU A 75 -7.62 -4.09 17.79
C LEU A 75 -8.86 -4.70 18.45
N LEU A 76 -8.69 -5.54 19.47
CA LEU A 76 -9.78 -6.09 20.24
C LEU A 76 -10.51 -4.99 21.02
N ASN A 77 -9.78 -4.08 21.67
CA ASN A 77 -10.35 -2.93 22.38
C ASN A 77 -11.16 -2.03 21.44
N ILE A 78 -10.67 -1.81 20.22
CA ILE A 78 -11.43 -1.14 19.16
C ILE A 78 -12.70 -1.94 18.88
N ALA A 79 -12.60 -3.22 18.50
CA ALA A 79 -13.75 -4.04 18.11
C ALA A 79 -14.88 -4.06 19.17
N VAL A 80 -14.53 -4.22 20.45
CA VAL A 80 -15.52 -4.23 21.55
C VAL A 80 -16.05 -2.84 21.93
N GLY A 81 -15.52 -1.76 21.33
CA GLY A 81 -15.96 -0.39 21.59
C GLY A 81 -15.36 0.25 22.84
N LYS A 82 -14.28 -0.32 23.39
CA LYS A 82 -13.50 0.29 24.48
C LYS A 82 -12.65 1.46 23.98
N THR A 83 -12.16 1.38 22.74
CA THR A 83 -11.40 2.43 22.07
C THR A 83 -12.24 3.04 20.95
N LYS A 84 -12.31 4.38 20.87
CA LYS A 84 -13.01 5.08 19.79
C LYS A 84 -12.29 4.83 18.46
N SER A 85 -13.06 4.57 17.40
CA SER A 85 -12.53 4.37 16.06
C SER A 85 -13.59 4.73 15.04
N LEU A 86 -13.25 5.68 14.16
CA LEU A 86 -14.09 6.05 13.02
C LEU A 86 -14.46 4.82 12.18
N PHE A 87 -13.50 3.93 11.93
CA PHE A 87 -13.73 2.72 11.14
C PHE A 87 -14.71 1.77 11.81
N ARG A 88 -14.64 1.63 13.14
CA ARG A 88 -15.64 0.82 13.86
C ARG A 88 -17.01 1.45 13.77
N ASP A 89 -17.12 2.76 13.98
CA ASP A 89 -18.41 3.44 13.98
C ASP A 89 -19.09 3.30 12.61
N LEU A 90 -18.33 3.48 11.52
CA LEU A 90 -18.78 3.19 10.16
C LEU A 90 -19.18 1.72 9.97
N ALA A 91 -18.39 0.78 10.50
CA ALA A 91 -18.69 -0.64 10.36
C ALA A 91 -20.00 -1.02 11.08
N ILE A 92 -20.25 -0.45 12.26
CA ILE A 92 -21.48 -0.67 13.02
C ILE A 92 -22.69 -0.04 12.31
N ASP A 93 -22.53 1.15 11.73
CA ASP A 93 -23.58 1.79 10.92
C ASP A 93 -23.97 0.93 9.71
N VAL A 94 -22.97 0.42 8.98
CA VAL A 94 -23.19 -0.50 7.86
C VAL A 94 -23.84 -1.80 8.33
N TYR A 95 -23.40 -2.34 9.47
CA TYR A 95 -23.98 -3.55 10.05
C TYR A 95 -25.46 -3.37 10.38
N ASN A 96 -25.81 -2.24 11.01
CA ASN A 96 -27.19 -1.89 11.35
C ASN A 96 -28.05 -1.67 10.10
N THR A 97 -27.49 -1.03 9.07
CA THR A 97 -28.18 -0.78 7.80
C THR A 97 -28.47 -2.07 7.03
N LEU A 98 -27.50 -2.99 6.96
CA LEU A 98 -27.64 -4.24 6.21
C LEU A 98 -28.42 -5.33 6.97
N GLY A 99 -28.49 -5.24 8.30
CA GLY A 99 -29.17 -6.23 9.14
C GLY A 99 -28.68 -7.65 8.87
N ARG A 100 -29.58 -8.55 8.42
CA ARG A 100 -29.20 -9.94 8.08
C ARG A 100 -28.19 -10.04 6.94
N GLY A 101 -28.12 -9.05 6.05
CA GLY A 101 -27.15 -8.98 4.96
C GLY A 101 -25.71 -8.78 5.45
N ALA A 102 -25.53 -8.21 6.64
CA ALA A 102 -24.22 -7.97 7.26
C ALA A 102 -23.48 -9.26 7.66
N LYS A 103 -24.16 -10.42 7.63
CA LYS A 103 -23.55 -11.73 7.89
C LYS A 103 -22.48 -12.12 6.86
N LYS A 104 -22.48 -11.48 5.68
CA LYS A 104 -21.44 -11.65 4.67
C LYS A 104 -20.37 -10.58 4.89
N PRO A 105 -19.14 -10.94 5.30
CA PRO A 105 -18.09 -9.94 5.53
C PRO A 105 -17.80 -9.08 4.30
N THR A 106 -17.90 -9.65 3.10
CA THR A 106 -17.72 -8.92 1.83
C THR A 106 -18.72 -7.78 1.68
N ALA A 107 -19.98 -7.95 2.08
CA ALA A 107 -21.01 -6.91 1.98
C ALA A 107 -20.72 -5.70 2.89
N VAL A 108 -20.03 -5.92 4.00
CA VAL A 108 -19.57 -4.84 4.89
C VAL A 108 -18.29 -4.21 4.33
N MET A 109 -17.34 -5.03 3.88
CA MET A 109 -16.02 -4.59 3.40
C MET A 109 -16.06 -3.84 2.06
N GLU A 110 -16.98 -4.19 1.16
CA GLU A 110 -17.15 -3.51 -0.14
C GLU A 110 -17.35 -2.00 0.01
N ARG A 111 -18.01 -1.56 1.09
CA ARG A 111 -18.21 -0.14 1.38
C ARG A 111 -16.94 0.59 1.82
N PHE A 112 -15.93 -0.13 2.29
CA PHE A 112 -14.64 0.42 2.72
C PHE A 112 -13.61 0.53 1.59
N ILE A 113 -13.83 -0.15 0.46
CA ILE A 113 -12.90 -0.14 -0.69
C ILE A 113 -12.76 1.28 -1.29
N ASN A 114 -13.80 2.11 -1.18
CA ASN A 114 -13.80 3.48 -1.75
C ASN A 114 -13.23 4.56 -0.80
N PHE A 115 -12.81 4.21 0.42
CA PHE A 115 -12.28 5.18 1.40
C PHE A 115 -10.77 5.41 1.30
N ILE A 116 -10.07 4.71 0.40
CA ILE A 116 -8.63 4.85 0.15
C ILE A 116 -8.38 5.45 -1.25
N VAL A 117 -9.10 6.52 -1.58
CA VAL A 117 -8.83 7.37 -2.76
C VAL A 117 -8.53 8.78 -2.28
#